data_AF-A0A178Z6G4-F1
#
_entry.id   AF-A0A178Z6G4-F1
#
_cell.length_a   1.000
_cell.length_b   1.000
_cell.length_c   1.000
_cell.angle_alpha   90.00
_cell.angle_beta   90.00
_cell.angle_gamma   90.00
#
_symmetry.space_group_name_H-M   'P 1'
#
loop_
_entity.id
_entity.type
_entity.pdbx_description
1 polymer ?
#
loop_
_entity_poly.entity_id
_entity_poly.type
_entity_poly.pdbx_seq_one_letter_code
_entity_poly.pdbx_strand_id
1 'polypeptide(L)'
;MDTNMGDAGTHVLIPASNVPDQAQTKAGKLPTTVEKPTPYIYELGYLTAIDPNPLPATSHLLSQSLAERNEGLRHIARDGAQSLLNTLLTTCPIQSTPEGLFMTLPVPQHYLPRWKPLPKPKPPTKWELFARKKGIGKFGGNLKGGAAQEERRKNLIYDEESGEWVKKWGYRGRNKKDESEWLVELDDDAVRKEKAGGDSGEGRTVRGEGRRERKERIKRQERRQRNNERRGRKGGSMG
;
A
#
# COMPACT_ATOMS: atom_id res chain seq x y z
N MET A 1 11.55 -99.48 -20.99
CA MET A 1 11.89 -98.96 -22.32
C MET A 1 12.34 -97.53 -22.10
N ASP A 2 13.67 -97.37 -22.01
CA ASP A 2 14.49 -96.41 -22.76
C ASP A 2 13.97 -94.97 -22.86
N THR A 3 14.72 -93.88 -22.62
CA THR A 3 16.17 -93.62 -22.59
C THR A 3 16.37 -92.13 -22.28
N ASN A 4 17.64 -91.76 -22.08
CA ASN A 4 18.29 -90.44 -22.22
C ASN A 4 18.25 -89.48 -21.01
N MET A 5 19.37 -89.36 -20.28
CA MET A 5 20.65 -88.66 -20.59
C MET A 5 20.52 -87.13 -20.46
N GLY A 6 21.33 -86.54 -19.57
CA GLY A 6 21.36 -85.08 -19.43
C GLY A 6 22.21 -84.54 -18.29
N ASP A 7 23.51 -84.84 -18.36
CA ASP A 7 24.63 -83.95 -18.00
C ASP A 7 24.94 -83.60 -16.53
N ALA A 8 26.22 -83.79 -16.21
CA ALA A 8 26.85 -83.57 -14.92
C ALA A 8 27.65 -82.28 -14.96
N GLY A 9 27.16 -81.23 -14.29
CA GLY A 9 27.86 -79.96 -14.11
C GLY A 9 28.31 -79.77 -12.67
N THR A 10 29.60 -79.96 -12.40
CA THR A 10 30.27 -79.71 -11.11
C THR A 10 30.22 -78.22 -10.73
N HIS A 11 29.56 -77.90 -9.62
CA HIS A 11 29.53 -76.54 -9.05
C HIS A 11 30.80 -76.29 -8.22
N VAL A 12 31.76 -75.55 -8.79
CA VAL A 12 32.97 -75.11 -8.09
C VAL A 12 32.62 -73.93 -7.18
N LEU A 13 32.83 -74.11 -5.87
CA LEU A 13 32.72 -73.06 -4.85
C LEU A 13 33.94 -72.12 -4.96
N ILE A 14 33.70 -70.83 -5.22
CA ILE A 14 34.71 -69.76 -5.06
C ILE A 14 34.38 -69.03 -3.74
N PRO A 15 35.31 -68.91 -2.78
CA PRO A 15 35.04 -68.22 -1.52
C PRO A 15 35.00 -66.71 -1.72
N ALA A 16 33.91 -66.08 -1.29
CA ALA A 16 33.77 -64.63 -1.22
C ALA A 16 34.75 -64.07 -0.19
N SER A 17 35.70 -63.26 -0.64
CA SER A 17 36.56 -62.44 0.20
C SER A 17 35.71 -61.39 0.92
N ASN A 18 35.66 -61.50 2.24
CA ASN A 18 35.00 -60.56 3.12
C ASN A 18 35.88 -59.30 3.25
N VAL A 19 35.58 -58.26 2.47
CA VAL A 19 36.16 -56.93 2.67
C VAL A 19 35.25 -56.20 3.66
N PRO A 20 35.74 -55.79 4.85
CA PRO A 20 34.94 -54.98 5.75
C PRO A 20 34.71 -53.60 5.11
N ASP A 21 33.45 -53.34 4.77
CA ASP A 21 32.94 -52.01 4.44
C ASP A 21 33.21 -51.12 5.66
N GLN A 22 34.21 -50.24 5.55
CA GLN A 22 34.44 -49.20 6.54
C GLN A 22 33.28 -48.21 6.43
N ALA A 23 32.25 -48.45 7.23
CA ALA A 23 31.20 -47.49 7.50
C ALA A 23 31.85 -46.22 8.09
N GLN A 24 32.01 -45.20 7.25
CA GLN A 24 32.27 -43.83 7.69
C GLN A 24 31.12 -43.42 8.63
N THR A 25 31.40 -43.38 9.92
CA THR A 25 30.49 -42.81 10.92
C THR A 25 30.22 -41.36 10.54
N LYS A 26 29.00 -41.07 10.07
CA LYS A 26 28.54 -39.70 9.85
C LYS A 26 28.79 -38.91 11.15
N ALA A 27 29.61 -37.87 11.08
CA ALA A 27 29.81 -36.95 12.20
C ALA A 27 28.44 -36.50 12.71
N GLY A 28 28.20 -36.65 14.02
CA GLY A 28 26.94 -36.29 14.65
C GLY A 28 26.55 -34.84 14.33
N LYS A 29 25.26 -34.59 14.07
CA LYS A 29 24.75 -33.25 13.79
C LYS A 29 25.11 -32.33 14.96
N LEU A 30 25.68 -31.16 14.66
CA LEU A 30 25.96 -30.15 15.68
C LEU A 30 24.66 -29.74 16.40
N PRO A 31 24.70 -29.47 17.71
CA PRO A 31 23.52 -29.06 18.45
C PRO A 31 23.05 -27.69 18.01
N THR A 32 21.77 -27.58 17.67
CA THR A 32 21.12 -26.32 17.26
C THR A 32 20.22 -25.74 18.35
N THR A 33 19.94 -26.49 19.41
CA THR A 33 19.09 -26.06 20.52
C THR A 33 19.92 -25.31 21.57
N VAL A 34 19.31 -24.28 22.16
CA VAL A 34 19.90 -23.46 23.22
C VAL A 34 18.97 -23.57 24.42
N GLU A 35 19.49 -24.08 25.53
CA GLU A 35 18.74 -24.22 26.79
C GLU A 35 19.24 -23.17 27.79
N LYS A 36 18.32 -22.40 28.36
CA LYS A 36 18.60 -21.40 29.40
C LYS A 36 17.57 -21.49 30.52
N PRO A 37 17.89 -21.05 31.75
CA PRO A 37 16.98 -21.12 32.88
C PRO A 37 15.68 -20.34 32.64
N THR A 38 15.78 -19.14 32.07
CA THR A 38 14.63 -18.34 31.68
C THR A 38 14.49 -18.38 30.15
N PRO A 39 13.29 -18.68 29.62
CA PRO A 39 13.08 -18.76 28.17
C PRO A 39 13.21 -17.39 27.50
N TYR A 40 13.59 -17.42 26.23
CA TYR A 40 13.63 -16.22 25.37
C TYR A 40 12.22 -15.71 25.07
N ILE A 41 12.10 -14.39 24.94
CA ILE A 41 10.90 -13.71 24.46
C ILE A 41 11.19 -13.24 23.03
N TYR A 42 10.28 -13.50 22.09
CA TYR A 42 10.50 -13.18 20.68
C TYR A 42 9.55 -12.11 20.19
N GLU A 43 10.07 -11.22 19.36
CA GLU A 43 9.27 -10.35 18.53
C GLU A 43 9.71 -10.49 17.07
N LEU A 44 9.07 -11.46 16.41
CA LEU A 44 9.40 -11.83 15.04
C LEU A 44 9.09 -10.73 14.02
N GLY A 45 8.16 -9.81 14.35
CA GLY A 45 7.83 -8.67 13.50
C GLY A 45 8.98 -7.65 13.36
N TYR A 46 9.84 -7.52 14.38
CA TYR A 46 11.06 -6.72 14.34
C TYR A 46 12.34 -7.57 14.28
N LEU A 47 12.21 -8.88 14.07
CA LEU A 47 13.32 -9.83 14.05
C LEU A 47 14.19 -9.74 15.32
N THR A 48 13.55 -9.60 16.49
CA THR A 48 14.25 -9.48 17.77
C THR A 48 13.99 -10.69 18.68
N ALA A 49 15.02 -11.07 19.43
CA ALA A 49 14.93 -11.99 20.55
C ALA A 49 15.45 -11.27 21.80
N ILE A 50 14.67 -11.34 22.87
CA ILE A 50 14.96 -10.73 24.16
C ILE A 50 15.36 -11.85 25.11
N ASP A 51 16.59 -11.77 25.60
CA ASP A 51 17.13 -12.69 26.59
C ASP A 51 16.99 -12.07 28.00
N PRO A 52 16.08 -12.57 28.85
CA PRO A 52 15.93 -12.06 30.22
C PRO A 52 16.99 -12.61 31.19
N ASN A 53 17.86 -13.54 30.75
CA ASN A 53 18.88 -14.11 31.62
C ASN A 53 19.96 -13.06 31.96
N PRO A 54 20.48 -13.04 33.21
CA PRO A 54 21.42 -12.02 33.65
C PRO A 54 22.75 -12.12 32.89
N LEU A 55 23.25 -10.96 32.46
CA LEU A 55 24.60 -10.84 31.90
C LEU A 55 25.64 -10.85 33.03
N PRO A 56 26.90 -11.25 32.75
CA PRO A 56 28.00 -11.11 33.69
C PRO A 56 28.14 -9.66 34.16
N ALA A 57 28.49 -9.46 35.43
CA ALA A 57 28.62 -8.13 36.01
C ALA A 57 29.58 -7.25 35.20
N THR A 58 29.25 -5.97 35.03
CA THR A 58 30.04 -5.03 34.24
C THR A 58 31.48 -4.92 34.74
N SER A 59 31.70 -4.93 36.06
CA SER A 59 33.03 -4.94 36.67
C SER A 59 33.87 -6.13 36.22
N HIS A 60 33.27 -7.32 36.17
CA HIS A 60 33.90 -8.55 35.71
C HIS A 60 34.22 -8.51 34.20
N LEU A 61 33.29 -7.99 33.39
CA LEU A 61 33.53 -7.81 31.94
C LEU A 61 34.64 -6.80 31.65
N LEU A 62 34.78 -5.77 32.47
CA LEU A 62 35.82 -4.74 32.31
C LEU A 62 37.18 -5.17 32.86
N SER A 63 37.22 -6.12 33.81
CA SER A 63 38.49 -6.69 34.30
C SER A 63 39.14 -7.68 33.33
N GLN A 64 38.36 -8.23 32.39
CA GLN A 64 38.84 -9.15 31.38
C GLN A 64 39.60 -8.44 30.26
N SER A 65 40.45 -9.20 29.55
CA SER A 65 41.03 -8.71 28.30
C SER A 65 39.94 -8.47 27.25
N LEU A 66 40.23 -7.61 26.27
CA LEU A 66 39.29 -7.32 25.17
C LEU A 66 38.88 -8.61 24.44
N ALA A 67 39.84 -9.52 24.21
CA ALA A 67 39.61 -10.78 23.50
C ALA A 67 38.63 -11.70 24.26
N GLU A 68 38.86 -11.93 25.56
CA GLU A 68 37.99 -12.77 26.40
C GLU A 68 36.58 -12.19 26.51
N ARG A 69 36.50 -10.87 26.72
CA ARG A 69 35.23 -10.15 26.79
C ARG A 69 34.43 -10.31 25.49
N ASN A 70 35.08 -10.12 24.35
CA ASN A 70 34.43 -10.25 23.04
C ASN A 70 33.97 -11.69 22.79
N GLU A 71 34.75 -12.70 23.17
CA GLU A 71 34.33 -14.10 22.99
C GLU A 71 33.12 -14.45 23.88
N GLY A 72 33.09 -13.97 25.13
CA GLY A 72 31.93 -14.14 26.01
C GLY A 72 30.66 -13.48 25.44
N LEU A 73 30.75 -12.23 24.98
CA LEU A 73 29.64 -11.54 24.33
C LEU A 73 29.22 -12.22 23.02
N ARG A 74 30.18 -12.72 22.24
CA ARG A 74 29.92 -13.44 20.99
C ARG A 74 29.17 -14.74 21.27
N HIS A 75 29.53 -15.49 22.30
CA HIS A 75 28.82 -16.70 22.70
C HIS A 75 27.37 -16.41 23.08
N ILE A 76 27.13 -15.38 23.89
CA ILE A 76 25.78 -14.97 24.30
C ILE A 76 24.95 -14.52 23.09
N ALA A 77 25.54 -13.73 22.18
CA ALA A 77 24.87 -13.29 20.97
C ALA A 77 24.57 -14.45 20.00
N ARG A 78 25.50 -15.41 19.87
CA ARG A 78 25.32 -16.64 19.08
C ARG A 78 24.13 -17.45 19.61
N ASP A 79 24.04 -17.63 20.92
CA ASP A 79 22.93 -18.34 21.56
C ASP A 79 21.57 -17.68 21.23
N GLY A 80 21.50 -16.35 21.39
CA GLY A 80 20.30 -15.58 21.07
C GLY A 80 19.92 -15.65 19.59
N ALA A 81 20.89 -15.50 18.69
CA ALA A 81 20.68 -15.59 17.24
C ALA A 81 20.23 -16.98 16.79
N GLN A 82 20.80 -18.04 17.37
CA GLN A 82 20.40 -19.41 17.10
C GLN A 82 18.93 -19.64 17.53
N SER A 83 18.57 -19.16 18.72
CA SER A 83 17.20 -19.26 19.25
C SER A 83 16.19 -18.50 18.38
N LEU A 84 16.56 -17.30 17.93
CA LEU A 84 15.74 -16.49 17.02
C LEU A 84 15.53 -17.17 15.67
N LEU A 85 16.60 -17.67 15.05
CA LEU A 85 16.53 -18.31 13.74
C LEU A 85 15.72 -19.62 13.79
N ASN A 86 15.91 -20.43 14.84
CA ASN A 86 15.12 -21.64 15.06
C ASN A 86 13.63 -21.29 15.15
N THR A 87 13.28 -20.26 15.91
CA THR A 87 11.89 -19.81 16.05
C THR A 87 11.34 -19.34 14.71
N LEU A 88 12.04 -18.46 13.99
CA LEU A 88 11.62 -17.99 12.67
C LEU A 88 11.35 -19.12 11.68
N LEU A 89 12.30 -20.07 11.55
CA LEU A 89 12.17 -21.18 10.61
C LEU A 89 11.11 -22.21 11.01
N THR A 90 10.79 -22.32 12.31
CA THR A 90 9.83 -23.30 12.82
C THR A 90 8.40 -22.74 12.82
N THR A 91 8.22 -21.46 13.17
CA THR A 91 6.89 -20.88 13.40
C THR A 91 6.34 -20.08 12.22
N CYS A 92 7.19 -19.51 11.37
CA CYS A 92 6.74 -18.65 10.29
C CYS A 92 6.50 -19.43 8.98
N PRO A 93 5.38 -19.21 8.27
CA PRO A 93 5.14 -19.84 6.97
C PRO A 93 6.15 -19.40 5.92
N ILE A 94 6.73 -20.37 5.22
CA ILE A 94 7.69 -20.15 4.13
C ILE A 94 6.98 -20.41 2.80
N GLN A 95 7.03 -19.43 1.90
CA GLN A 95 6.43 -19.46 0.57
C GLN A 95 7.54 -19.47 -0.48
N SER A 96 7.50 -20.45 -1.39
CA SER A 96 8.42 -20.49 -2.54
C SER A 96 7.71 -19.88 -3.75
N THR A 97 8.34 -18.87 -4.34
CA THR A 97 7.87 -18.19 -5.54
C THR A 97 8.98 -18.18 -6.60
N PRO A 98 8.69 -17.91 -7.88
CA PRO A 98 9.71 -17.84 -8.92
C PRO A 98 10.81 -16.79 -8.65
N GLU A 99 10.49 -15.74 -7.88
CA GLU A 99 11.43 -14.68 -7.50
C GLU A 99 12.32 -15.08 -6.31
N GLY A 100 11.93 -16.09 -5.53
CA GLY A 100 12.69 -16.56 -4.38
C GLY A 100 11.86 -17.15 -3.24
N LEU A 101 12.54 -17.38 -2.12
CA LEU A 101 11.96 -17.90 -0.88
C LEU A 101 11.60 -16.76 0.05
N PHE A 102 10.32 -16.64 0.40
CA PHE A 102 9.81 -15.60 1.28
C PHE A 102 9.24 -16.19 2.55
N MET A 103 9.41 -15.49 3.67
CA MET A 103 8.83 -15.86 4.96
C MET A 103 7.78 -14.81 5.35
N THR A 104 6.59 -15.26 5.76
CA THR A 104 5.56 -14.35 6.26
C THR A 104 5.76 -14.12 7.75
N LEU A 105 6.13 -12.88 8.11
CA LEU A 105 6.32 -12.47 9.51
C LEU A 105 4.99 -12.07 10.15
N PRO A 106 4.80 -12.32 11.46
CA PRO A 106 3.63 -11.87 12.19
C PRO A 106 3.65 -10.34 12.37
N VAL A 107 2.48 -9.78 12.66
CA VAL A 107 2.35 -8.34 12.96
C VAL A 107 3.18 -8.01 14.22
N PRO A 108 3.97 -6.93 14.20
CA PRO A 108 4.73 -6.49 15.39
C PRO A 108 3.81 -6.25 16.59
N GLN A 109 4.21 -6.76 17.76
CA GLN A 109 3.44 -6.63 18.99
C GLN A 109 3.82 -5.38 19.78
N HIS A 110 5.07 -4.91 19.67
CA HIS A 110 5.50 -3.70 20.34
C HIS A 110 5.17 -2.47 19.50
N TYR A 111 4.27 -1.64 20.01
CA TYR A 111 3.90 -0.40 19.34
C TYR A 111 5.01 0.65 19.48
N LEU A 112 5.68 0.94 18.37
CA LEU A 112 6.61 2.07 18.30
C LEU A 112 5.86 3.40 18.13
N PRO A 113 6.35 4.49 18.74
CA PRO A 113 5.73 5.80 18.56
C PRO A 113 5.83 6.25 17.10
N ARG A 114 4.71 6.75 16.57
CA ARG A 114 4.69 7.35 15.22
C ARG A 114 5.45 8.66 15.24
N TRP A 115 6.24 8.92 14.19
CA TRP A 115 6.80 10.25 13.97
C TRP A 115 5.69 11.30 13.75
N LYS A 116 4.74 11.00 12.87
CA LYS A 116 3.67 11.95 12.52
C LYS A 116 2.36 11.56 13.18
N PRO A 117 1.57 12.54 13.67
CA PRO A 117 0.23 12.28 14.17
C PRO A 117 -0.64 11.68 13.05
N LEU A 118 -1.72 11.02 13.44
CA LEU A 118 -2.69 10.54 12.47
C LEU A 118 -3.22 11.72 11.63
N PRO A 119 -3.37 11.56 10.31
CA PRO A 119 -3.95 12.60 9.48
C PRO A 119 -5.30 13.03 10.04
N LYS A 120 -5.42 14.30 10.43
CA LYS A 120 -6.68 14.85 10.97
C LYS A 120 -7.77 14.68 9.89
N PRO A 121 -8.97 14.19 10.24
CA PRO A 121 -10.05 14.06 9.28
C PRO A 121 -10.37 15.43 8.68
N LYS A 122 -10.65 15.45 7.37
CA LYS A 122 -10.94 16.71 6.68
C LYS A 122 -12.20 17.34 7.28
N PRO A 123 -12.15 18.62 7.68
CA PRO A 123 -13.32 19.28 8.25
C PRO A 123 -14.42 19.37 7.18
N PRO A 124 -15.70 19.12 7.55
CA PRO A 124 -16.79 19.12 6.59
C PRO A 124 -16.98 20.51 5.98
N THR A 125 -17.15 20.55 4.66
CA THR A 125 -17.46 21.82 3.98
C THR A 125 -18.89 22.27 4.27
N LYS A 126 -19.18 23.58 4.12
CA LYS A 126 -20.55 24.10 4.31
C LYS A 126 -21.58 23.40 3.40
N TRP A 127 -21.16 23.03 2.19
CA TRP A 127 -21.99 22.27 1.27
C TRP A 127 -22.24 20.85 1.78
N GLU A 128 -21.25 20.18 2.34
CA GLU A 128 -21.44 18.84 2.92
C GLU A 128 -22.33 18.85 4.16
N LEU A 129 -22.25 19.90 4.99
CA LEU A 129 -23.19 20.10 6.11
C LEU A 129 -24.62 20.26 5.61
N PHE A 130 -24.81 21.08 4.57
CA PHE A 130 -26.12 21.26 3.94
C PHE A 130 -26.62 19.96 3.28
N ALA A 131 -25.77 19.28 2.52
CA ALA A 131 -26.09 18.05 1.82
C ALA A 131 -26.41 16.92 2.79
N ARG A 132 -25.73 16.82 3.93
CA ARG A 132 -26.09 15.89 5.02
C ARG A 132 -27.45 16.23 5.62
N LYS A 133 -27.71 17.51 5.93
CA LYS A 133 -29.01 17.93 6.50
C LYS A 133 -30.18 17.69 5.55
N LYS A 134 -29.96 17.83 4.24
CA LYS A 134 -30.99 17.68 3.21
C LYS A 134 -31.01 16.30 2.54
N GLY A 135 -30.11 15.39 2.89
CA GLY A 135 -30.00 14.08 2.26
C GLY A 135 -29.71 14.15 0.76
N ILE A 136 -28.78 15.01 0.33
CA ILE A 136 -28.46 15.22 -1.08
C ILE A 136 -27.24 14.38 -1.48
N GLY A 137 -27.37 13.62 -2.59
CA GLY A 137 -26.27 12.84 -3.18
C GLY A 137 -25.77 11.74 -2.25
N LYS A 138 -24.44 11.64 -2.09
CA LYS A 138 -23.75 10.63 -1.26
C LYS A 138 -24.18 10.58 0.22
N PHE A 139 -24.92 11.58 0.70
CA PHE A 139 -25.40 11.66 2.08
C PHE A 139 -26.92 11.38 2.22
N GLY A 140 -27.62 11.06 1.13
CA GLY A 140 -29.06 10.82 1.08
C GLY A 140 -29.51 9.37 1.25
N GLY A 141 -28.60 8.44 1.56
CA GLY A 141 -28.89 7.01 1.64
C GLY A 141 -29.20 6.34 0.29
N ASN A 142 -29.57 5.06 0.34
CA ASN A 142 -29.75 4.18 -0.82
C ASN A 142 -30.94 4.54 -1.73
N LEU A 143 -31.79 5.49 -1.34
CA LEU A 143 -33.10 5.66 -1.98
C LEU A 143 -33.07 6.45 -3.30
N LYS A 144 -32.02 7.25 -3.59
CA LYS A 144 -31.90 7.98 -4.88
C LYS A 144 -30.56 8.69 -5.18
N GLY A 145 -29.54 8.57 -4.32
CA GLY A 145 -28.40 9.52 -4.31
C GLY A 145 -27.07 9.02 -4.88
N GLY A 146 -26.72 7.74 -4.68
CA GLY A 146 -25.39 7.20 -4.99
C GLY A 146 -25.14 6.98 -6.48
N ALA A 147 -25.93 6.10 -7.10
CA ALA A 147 -25.80 5.73 -8.52
C ALA A 147 -26.04 6.93 -9.45
N ALA A 148 -27.08 7.75 -9.18
CA ALA A 148 -27.35 8.97 -9.94
C ALA A 148 -26.22 10.02 -9.83
N GLN A 149 -25.46 10.03 -8.72
CA GLN A 149 -24.30 10.92 -8.59
C GLN A 149 -23.08 10.38 -9.36
N GLU A 150 -22.89 9.08 -9.40
CA GLU A 150 -21.82 8.43 -10.16
C GLU A 150 -22.01 8.62 -11.67
N GLU A 151 -23.24 8.49 -12.16
CA GLU A 151 -23.58 8.82 -13.55
C GLU A 151 -23.38 10.30 -13.86
N ARG A 152 -23.77 11.20 -12.95
CA ARG A 152 -23.54 12.66 -13.10
C ARG A 152 -22.06 13.06 -13.15
N ARG A 153 -21.17 12.22 -12.62
CA ARG A 153 -19.71 12.42 -12.66
C ARG A 153 -19.07 11.95 -13.96
N LYS A 154 -19.76 11.12 -14.75
CA LYS A 154 -19.26 10.71 -16.07
C LYS A 154 -19.07 11.94 -16.96
N ASN A 155 -17.96 11.96 -17.68
CA ASN A 155 -17.59 13.10 -18.53
C ASN A 155 -18.20 13.01 -19.93
N LEU A 156 -18.65 11.84 -20.39
CA LEU A 156 -19.21 11.68 -21.72
C LEU A 156 -20.72 11.96 -21.69
N ILE A 157 -21.18 12.79 -22.63
CA ILE A 157 -22.59 13.11 -22.87
C ILE A 157 -22.83 12.94 -24.37
N TYR A 158 -23.91 12.26 -24.72
CA TYR A 158 -24.32 12.12 -26.11
C TYR A 158 -24.89 13.45 -26.62
N ASP A 159 -24.40 13.92 -27.76
CA ASP A 159 -24.95 15.11 -28.45
C ASP A 159 -25.84 14.62 -29.60
N GLU A 160 -27.15 14.82 -29.47
CA GLU A 160 -28.16 14.30 -30.42
C GLU A 160 -28.04 14.94 -31.81
N GLU A 161 -27.48 16.14 -31.89
CA GLU A 161 -27.30 16.89 -33.14
C GLU A 161 -26.14 16.35 -33.99
N SER A 162 -25.04 15.94 -33.36
CA SER A 162 -23.87 15.39 -34.05
C SER A 162 -23.85 13.86 -34.08
N GLY A 163 -24.69 13.21 -33.29
CA GLY A 163 -24.72 11.76 -33.13
C GLY A 163 -23.49 11.18 -32.42
N GLU A 164 -22.64 12.03 -31.82
CA GLU A 164 -21.37 11.66 -31.20
C GLU A 164 -21.36 11.83 -29.68
N TRP A 165 -20.49 11.07 -29.01
CA TRP A 165 -20.23 11.23 -27.57
C TRP A 165 -19.25 12.38 -27.32
N VAL A 166 -19.78 13.52 -26.88
CA VAL A 166 -18.98 14.71 -26.58
C VAL A 166 -18.64 14.77 -25.09
N LYS A 167 -17.45 15.30 -24.77
CA LYS A 167 -17.04 15.52 -23.38
C LYS A 167 -17.81 16.71 -22.78
N LYS A 168 -18.29 16.57 -21.54
CA LYS A 168 -18.95 17.62 -20.75
C LYS A 168 -17.99 18.77 -20.43
N TRP A 169 -16.73 18.43 -20.17
CA TRP A 169 -15.64 19.38 -19.92
C TRP A 169 -14.30 18.81 -20.44
N GLY A 170 -13.37 19.70 -20.78
CA GLY A 170 -12.05 19.33 -21.34
C GLY A 170 -11.89 19.79 -22.80
N TYR A 171 -11.13 19.01 -23.59
CA TYR A 171 -10.92 19.28 -25.02
C TYR A 171 -12.26 19.19 -25.78
N ARG A 172 -12.57 20.24 -26.56
CA ARG A 172 -13.87 20.44 -27.25
C ARG A 172 -15.08 20.14 -26.36
N GLY A 173 -15.01 20.59 -25.09
CA GLY A 173 -16.08 20.36 -24.14
C GLY A 173 -17.37 21.09 -24.52
N ARG A 174 -18.52 20.45 -24.30
CA ARG A 174 -19.85 21.02 -24.55
C ARG A 174 -20.05 22.39 -23.89
N ASN A 175 -19.39 22.64 -22.76
CA ASN A 175 -19.44 23.91 -22.04
C ASN A 175 -18.91 25.13 -22.82
N LYS A 176 -18.30 24.95 -23.98
CA LYS A 176 -17.80 26.01 -24.88
C LYS A 176 -18.44 25.99 -26.27
N LYS A 177 -19.48 25.18 -26.51
CA LYS A 177 -20.13 25.04 -27.83
C LYS A 177 -20.63 26.42 -28.32
N ASP A 178 -21.32 27.15 -27.46
CA ASP A 178 -21.87 28.49 -27.70
C ASP A 178 -20.78 29.56 -28.02
N GLU A 179 -19.51 29.33 -27.63
CA GLU A 179 -18.39 30.24 -27.95
C GLU A 179 -17.79 29.96 -29.34
N SER A 180 -18.04 28.77 -29.90
CA SER A 180 -17.50 28.30 -31.18
C SER A 180 -18.48 28.35 -32.34
N GLU A 181 -19.73 28.75 -32.09
CA GLU A 181 -20.75 28.93 -33.12
C GLU A 181 -20.39 30.08 -34.07
N TRP A 182 -20.54 29.83 -35.36
CA TRP A 182 -20.18 30.78 -36.41
C TRP A 182 -21.16 31.95 -36.49
N LEU A 183 -22.44 31.72 -36.20
CA LEU A 183 -23.50 32.72 -36.14
C LEU A 183 -24.13 32.72 -34.74
N VAL A 184 -24.36 33.91 -34.17
CA VAL A 184 -25.13 34.10 -32.94
C VAL A 184 -26.23 35.08 -33.26
N GLU A 185 -27.49 34.68 -33.13
CA GLU A 185 -28.64 35.55 -33.33
C GLU A 185 -28.74 36.56 -32.19
N LEU A 186 -28.82 37.85 -32.51
CA LEU A 186 -28.89 38.94 -31.55
C LEU A 186 -30.13 39.80 -31.82
N ASP A 187 -30.89 40.10 -30.76
CA ASP A 187 -31.93 41.12 -30.80
C ASP A 187 -31.32 42.53 -30.98
N ASP A 188 -32.11 43.48 -31.49
CA ASP A 188 -31.66 44.86 -31.78
C ASP A 188 -30.97 45.55 -30.57
N ASP A 189 -31.45 45.27 -29.35
CA ASP A 189 -30.85 45.77 -28.12
C ASP A 189 -29.50 45.12 -27.78
N ALA A 190 -29.32 43.84 -28.15
CA ALA A 190 -28.06 43.11 -27.98
C ALA A 190 -27.02 43.55 -29.02
N VAL A 191 -27.44 43.88 -30.25
CA VAL A 191 -26.57 44.47 -31.29
C VAL A 191 -25.98 45.82 -30.83
N ARG A 192 -26.78 46.67 -30.18
CA ARG A 192 -26.31 47.94 -29.61
C ARG A 192 -25.25 47.71 -28.52
N LYS A 193 -25.45 46.73 -27.65
CA LYS A 193 -24.49 46.36 -26.59
C LYS A 193 -23.22 45.73 -27.15
N GLU A 194 -23.32 44.92 -28.20
CA GLU A 194 -22.18 44.30 -28.86
C GLU A 194 -21.28 45.35 -29.51
N LYS A 195 -21.86 46.31 -30.26
CA LYS A 195 -21.10 47.42 -30.85
C LYS A 195 -20.40 48.26 -29.78
N ALA A 196 -21.11 48.62 -28.71
CA ALA A 196 -20.53 49.39 -27.61
C ALA A 196 -19.44 48.63 -26.84
N GLY A 197 -19.60 47.32 -26.63
CA GLY A 197 -18.67 46.47 -25.89
C GLY A 197 -17.46 45.99 -26.70
N GLY A 198 -17.56 45.97 -28.04
CA GLY A 198 -16.46 45.71 -28.95
C GLY A 198 -15.51 46.90 -29.08
N ASP A 199 -16.06 48.11 -29.16
CA ASP A 199 -15.31 49.36 -29.32
C ASP A 199 -14.54 49.77 -28.04
N SER A 200 -15.10 49.42 -26.86
CA SER A 200 -14.48 49.76 -25.57
C SER A 200 -13.35 48.80 -25.15
N GLY A 201 -13.11 47.71 -25.88
CA GLY A 201 -12.12 46.67 -25.51
C GLY A 201 -12.40 45.94 -24.20
N GLU A 202 -13.53 46.20 -23.53
CA GLU A 202 -13.87 45.62 -22.22
C GLU A 202 -14.38 44.18 -22.30
N GLY A 203 -14.56 43.64 -23.52
CA GLY A 203 -15.05 42.27 -23.74
C GLY A 203 -16.48 42.05 -23.23
N ARG A 204 -17.34 43.08 -23.32
CA ARG A 204 -18.81 42.98 -23.12
C ARG A 204 -19.52 42.62 -24.43
N THR A 205 -18.92 41.73 -25.22
CA THR A 205 -19.58 41.12 -26.37
C THR A 205 -20.37 39.91 -25.90
N VAL A 206 -21.42 39.51 -26.62
CA VAL A 206 -22.28 38.36 -26.22
C VAL A 206 -21.45 37.09 -26.01
N ARG A 207 -20.46 36.84 -26.86
CA ARG A 207 -19.48 35.74 -26.70
C ARG A 207 -18.51 35.95 -25.53
N GLY A 208 -18.17 37.21 -25.22
CA GLY A 208 -17.32 37.58 -24.08
C GLY A 208 -18.01 37.43 -22.72
N GLU A 209 -19.32 37.66 -22.64
CA GLU A 209 -20.12 37.55 -21.42
C GLU A 209 -20.14 36.13 -20.86
N GLY A 210 -20.34 35.10 -21.71
CA GLY A 210 -20.27 33.69 -21.27
C GLY A 210 -18.92 33.32 -20.66
N ARG A 211 -17.81 33.79 -21.25
CA ARG A 211 -16.46 33.61 -20.71
C ARG A 211 -16.28 34.36 -19.38
N ARG A 212 -16.80 35.59 -19.26
CA ARG A 212 -16.73 36.40 -18.04
C ARG A 212 -17.51 35.76 -16.91
N GLU A 213 -18.75 35.35 -17.15
CA GLU A 213 -19.57 34.68 -16.15
C GLU A 213 -18.90 33.39 -15.66
N ARG A 214 -18.33 32.59 -16.57
CA ARG A 214 -17.57 31.38 -16.19
C ARG A 214 -16.37 31.73 -15.30
N LYS A 215 -15.58 32.74 -15.67
CA LYS A 215 -14.45 33.22 -14.85
C LYS A 215 -14.91 33.72 -13.48
N GLU A 216 -16.03 34.43 -13.40
CA GLU A 216 -16.59 34.90 -12.14
C GLU A 216 -17.08 33.75 -11.26
N ARG A 217 -17.75 32.75 -11.84
CA ARG A 217 -18.17 31.52 -11.14
C ARG A 217 -16.94 30.77 -10.60
N ILE A 218 -15.86 30.66 -11.37
CA ILE A 218 -14.59 30.04 -10.92
C ILE A 218 -14.00 30.84 -9.75
N LYS A 219 -13.83 32.16 -9.88
CA LYS A 219 -13.33 33.03 -8.80
C LYS A 219 -14.21 32.91 -7.54
N ARG A 220 -15.53 32.80 -7.70
CA ARG A 220 -16.47 32.60 -6.58
C ARG A 220 -16.28 31.24 -5.92
N GLN A 221 -16.04 30.17 -6.69
CA GLN A 221 -15.75 28.84 -6.16
C GLN A 221 -14.42 28.82 -5.40
N GLU A 222 -13.35 29.40 -5.94
CA GLU A 222 -12.05 29.53 -5.27
C GLU A 222 -12.17 30.30 -3.94
N ARG A 223 -12.93 31.41 -3.92
CA ARG A 223 -13.22 32.16 -2.70
C ARG A 223 -13.96 31.30 -1.66
N ARG A 224 -14.94 30.50 -2.09
CA ARG A 224 -15.66 29.57 -1.20
C ARG A 224 -14.75 28.47 -0.66
N GLN A 225 -13.87 27.90 -1.49
CA GLN A 225 -12.87 26.91 -1.08
C GLN A 225 -11.94 27.49 -0.02
N ARG A 226 -11.32 28.65 -0.29
CA ARG A 226 -10.43 29.34 0.66
C ARG A 226 -11.13 29.66 1.99
N ASN A 227 -12.39 30.06 1.96
CA ASN A 227 -13.17 30.30 3.16
C ASN A 227 -13.45 29.01 3.95
N ASN A 228 -13.72 27.89 3.27
CA ASN A 228 -13.88 26.59 3.92
C ASN A 228 -12.55 26.11 4.54
N GLU A 229 -11.43 26.25 3.84
CA GLU A 229 -10.10 25.92 4.34
C GLU A 229 -9.72 26.75 5.58
N ARG A 230 -9.97 28.07 5.55
CA ARG A 230 -9.75 28.96 6.70
C ARG A 230 -10.57 28.54 7.93
N ARG A 231 -11.85 28.21 7.73
CA ARG A 231 -12.72 27.71 8.80
C ARG A 231 -12.25 26.35 9.33
N GLY A 232 -11.81 25.48 8.43
CA GLY A 232 -11.24 24.17 8.77
C GLY A 232 -9.96 24.27 9.60
N ARG A 233 -9.07 25.22 9.28
CA ARG A 233 -7.85 25.49 10.06
C ARG A 233 -8.16 26.01 11.46
N LYS A 234 -9.11 26.95 11.61
CA LYS A 234 -9.48 27.52 12.91
C LYS A 234 -10.10 26.47 13.85
N GLY A 235 -10.87 25.53 13.32
CA GLY A 235 -11.41 24.40 14.09
C GLY A 235 -10.36 23.36 14.50
N GLY A 236 -9.22 23.28 13.80
CA GLY A 236 -8.14 22.32 14.10
C GLY A 236 -7.08 22.82 15.07
N SER A 237 -7.18 24.08 15.52
CA SER A 237 -6.26 24.75 16.47
C SER A 237 -6.78 24.78 17.92
N MET A 238 -8.00 24.33 18.16
CA MET A 238 -8.65 24.26 19.49
C MET A 238 -8.63 22.84 20.10
N GLY A 239 -7.65 22.03 19.73
CA GLY A 239 -7.50 20.67 20.25
C GLY A 239 -6.05 20.23 20.25
#